data_AF-A0A442I668-F1
#
_entry.id   AF-A0A442I668-F1
#
_cell.length_a   1.000
_cell.length_b   1.000
_cell.length_c   1.000
_cell.angle_alpha   90.00
_cell.angle_beta   90.00
_cell.angle_gamma   90.00
#
_symmetry.space_group_name_H-M   'P 1'
#
loop_
_entity.id
_entity.type
_entity.pdbx_description
1 polymer ?
#
loop_
_entity_poly.entity_id
_entity_poly.type
_entity_poly.pdbx_seq_one_letter_code
_entity_poly.pdbx_strand_id
1 'polypeptide(L)'
;MKPRRRRSKTPQKKRHFTERFGYPVVIRWTIAKGAFIGFLTGLGYSSAEIERRMADGTSAATVRRQWKNWGLPLHEVGGPKHRRISVNLTFHERAKLARQAKKRGLTGEEYLRRINVCAIRDDMYDAITDGEFD
;
A
#
# COMPACT_ATOMS: atom_id res chain seq x y z
N MET A 1 42.16 36.77 48.03
CA MET A 1 41.61 35.60 47.30
C MET A 1 40.34 36.04 46.57
N LYS A 2 40.34 36.20 45.24
CA LYS A 2 39.16 36.66 44.47
C LYS A 2 38.26 35.47 44.10
N PRO A 3 36.93 35.55 44.29
CA PRO A 3 36.03 34.44 43.98
C PRO A 3 35.85 34.27 42.46
N ARG A 4 36.06 33.04 41.97
CA ARG A 4 35.88 32.65 40.56
C ARG A 4 34.38 32.65 40.21
N ARG A 5 33.94 33.60 39.35
CA ARG A 5 32.57 33.61 38.81
C ARG A 5 32.32 32.35 37.97
N ARG A 6 31.31 31.55 38.34
CA ARG A 6 30.82 30.41 37.54
C ARG A 6 30.16 30.93 36.27
N ARG A 7 30.67 30.54 35.10
CA ARG A 7 30.05 30.81 33.80
C ARG A 7 28.73 30.03 33.70
N SER A 8 27.62 30.72 33.45
CA SER A 8 26.32 30.12 33.15
C SER A 8 26.40 29.37 31.81
N LYS A 9 26.00 28.10 31.78
CA LYS A 9 25.91 27.30 30.54
C LYS A 9 24.81 27.89 29.65
N THR A 10 25.16 28.28 28.43
CA THR A 10 24.20 28.70 27.39
C THR A 10 23.16 27.58 27.18
N PRO A 11 21.85 27.88 27.16
CA PRO A 11 20.84 26.86 26.89
C PRO A 11 21.08 26.24 25.51
N GLN A 12 21.15 24.91 25.44
CA GLN A 12 21.32 24.19 24.18
C GLN A 12 20.11 24.45 23.29
N LYS A 13 20.32 25.14 22.17
CA LYS A 13 19.32 25.36 21.13
C LYS A 13 18.91 23.99 20.56
N LYS A 14 17.65 23.57 20.79
CA LYS A 14 17.10 22.35 20.18
C LYS A 14 17.12 22.53 18.66
N ARG A 15 17.92 21.73 17.97
CA ARG A 15 18.05 21.77 16.50
C ARG A 15 16.87 21.05 15.85
N HIS A 16 16.37 21.59 14.74
CA HIS A 16 15.34 20.93 13.95
C HIS A 16 15.88 19.65 13.31
N PHE A 17 15.05 18.61 13.20
CA PHE A 17 15.41 17.27 12.69
C PHE A 17 16.03 17.29 11.28
N THR A 18 15.78 18.34 10.51
CA THR A 18 16.25 18.54 9.13
C THR A 18 17.65 19.16 9.02
N GLU A 19 18.26 19.63 10.11
CA GLU A 19 19.51 20.42 10.08
C GLU A 19 20.77 19.62 10.46
N ARG A 20 20.97 18.41 9.90
CA ARG A 20 22.21 17.65 10.11
C ARG A 20 23.05 17.57 8.83
N PHE A 21 24.06 18.44 8.78
CA PHE A 21 25.37 18.36 8.08
C PHE A 21 25.54 17.32 6.96
N GLY A 22 25.83 17.79 5.74
CA GLY A 22 26.78 17.19 4.78
C GLY A 22 26.47 15.81 4.18
N TYR A 23 25.42 15.13 4.65
CA TYR A 23 24.99 13.83 4.16
C TYR A 23 23.61 13.97 3.50
N PRO A 24 23.25 13.11 2.52
CA PRO A 24 21.93 13.16 1.91
C PRO A 24 20.88 13.07 3.00
N VAL A 25 19.93 14.02 3.01
CA VAL A 25 18.80 14.04 3.94
C VAL A 25 18.05 12.73 3.76
N VAL A 26 18.33 11.77 4.64
CA VAL A 26 17.56 10.53 4.73
C VAL A 26 16.25 10.97 5.36
N ILE A 27 15.24 11.21 4.52
CA ILE A 27 13.86 11.42 4.96
C ILE A 27 13.46 10.13 5.68
N ARG A 28 13.67 10.11 7.00
CA ARG A 28 13.38 8.95 7.83
C ARG A 28 11.87 8.91 7.99
N TRP A 29 11.22 8.11 7.15
CA TRP A 29 9.80 7.85 7.30
C TRP A 29 9.55 7.20 8.66
N THR A 30 8.44 7.58 9.29
CA THR A 30 7.94 6.83 10.43
C THR A 30 7.65 5.39 10.00
N ILE A 31 7.80 4.43 10.91
CA ILE A 31 7.50 3.02 10.63
C ILE A 31 6.05 2.90 10.13
N ALA A 32 5.12 3.64 10.73
CA ALA A 32 3.71 3.68 10.32
C ALA A 32 3.54 4.11 8.85
N LYS A 33 4.24 5.16 8.42
CA LYS A 33 4.20 5.63 7.02
C LYS A 33 4.78 4.61 6.06
N GLY A 34 5.91 4.00 6.42
CA GLY A 34 6.52 2.92 5.63
C GLY A 34 5.57 1.73 5.48
N ALA A 35 4.98 1.29 6.59
CA ALA A 35 4.02 0.18 6.61
C ALA A 35 2.77 0.47 5.78
N PHE A 36 2.21 1.68 5.88
CA PHE A 36 1.03 2.06 5.12
C PHE A 36 1.29 2.11 3.61
N ILE A 37 2.42 2.66 3.18
CA ILE A 37 2.82 2.64 1.77
C ILE A 37 3.07 1.20 1.30
N GLY A 38 3.74 0.38 2.10
CA GLY A 38 3.93 -1.04 1.81
C GLY A 38 2.60 -1.79 1.64
N PHE A 39 1.63 -1.55 2.52
CA PHE A 39 0.29 -2.11 2.45
C PHE A 39 -0.44 -1.70 1.15
N LEU A 40 -0.46 -0.40 0.82
CA LEU A 40 -1.08 0.08 -0.42
C LEU A 40 -0.39 -0.49 -1.67
N THR A 41 0.94 -0.65 -1.61
CA THR A 41 1.71 -1.27 -2.69
C THR A 41 1.29 -2.73 -2.88
N GLY A 42 1.11 -3.49 -1.79
CA GLY A 42 0.64 -4.88 -1.85
C GLY A 42 -0.81 -5.04 -2.34
N LEU A 43 -1.63 -3.99 -2.25
CA LEU A 43 -2.95 -3.92 -2.87
C LEU A 43 -2.91 -3.55 -4.37
N GLY A 44 -1.73 -3.30 -4.92
CA GLY A 44 -1.54 -2.93 -6.33
C GLY A 44 -1.87 -1.48 -6.64
N TYR A 45 -1.81 -0.57 -5.65
CA TYR A 45 -1.95 0.85 -5.91
C TYR A 45 -0.72 1.44 -6.59
N SER A 46 -0.95 2.27 -7.60
CA SER A 46 0.09 3.03 -8.28
C SER A 46 0.65 4.13 -7.38
N SER A 47 1.89 4.55 -7.65
CA SER A 47 2.53 5.65 -6.90
C SER A 47 1.72 6.96 -6.89
N ALA A 48 0.97 7.25 -7.97
CA ALA A 48 0.09 8.42 -8.07
C ALA A 48 -1.21 8.26 -7.24
N GLU A 49 -1.75 7.05 -7.12
CA GLU A 49 -2.87 6.77 -6.23
C GLU A 49 -2.46 6.80 -4.76
N ILE A 50 -1.25 6.34 -4.44
CA ILE A 50 -0.69 6.41 -3.10
C ILE A 50 -0.46 7.87 -2.69
N GLU A 51 0.11 8.70 -3.57
CA GLU A 51 0.25 10.14 -3.34
C GLU A 51 -1.09 10.81 -3.00
N ARG A 52 -2.13 10.55 -3.82
CA ARG A 52 -3.47 11.08 -3.59
C ARG A 52 -4.09 10.63 -2.25
N ARG A 53 -3.87 9.39 -1.85
CA ARG A 53 -4.39 8.85 -0.57
C ARG A 53 -3.64 9.34 0.64
N MET A 54 -2.33 9.55 0.50
CA MET A 54 -1.48 9.98 1.60
C MET A 54 -1.78 11.42 2.00
N ALA A 55 -1.98 12.31 1.02
CA ALA A 55 -2.31 13.73 1.21
C ALA A 55 -1.39 14.46 2.23
N ASP A 56 -0.17 13.96 2.46
CA ASP A 56 0.77 14.43 3.48
C ASP A 56 2.01 15.12 2.85
N GLY A 57 1.92 15.47 1.56
CA GLY A 57 3.02 16.03 0.77
C GLY A 57 4.00 14.98 0.19
N THR A 58 3.74 13.68 0.35
CA THR A 58 4.55 12.64 -0.30
C THR A 58 4.25 12.52 -1.78
N SER A 59 5.18 13.00 -2.62
CA SER A 59 5.08 12.84 -4.07
C SER A 59 5.17 11.38 -4.53
N ALA A 60 4.53 11.05 -5.66
CA ALA A 60 4.68 9.76 -6.30
C ALA A 60 6.15 9.42 -6.63
N ALA A 61 6.98 10.42 -6.95
CA ALA A 61 8.41 10.22 -7.19
C ALA A 61 9.14 9.72 -5.93
N THR A 62 8.79 10.26 -4.76
CA THR A 62 9.32 9.82 -3.47
C THR A 62 8.90 8.38 -3.17
N VAL A 63 7.63 8.01 -3.45
CA VAL A 63 7.13 6.64 -3.28
C VAL A 63 7.92 5.66 -4.15
N ARG A 64 8.13 5.97 -5.43
CA ARG A 64 8.92 5.12 -6.34
C ARG A 64 10.38 4.98 -5.88
N ARG A 65 10.99 6.07 -5.42
CA ARG A 65 12.35 6.02 -4.85
C ARG A 65 12.40 5.11 -3.63
N GLN A 66 11.37 5.15 -2.78
CA GLN A 66 11.32 4.29 -1.61
C GLN A 66 11.13 2.82 -1.97
N TRP A 67 10.29 2.50 -2.95
CA TRP A 67 10.16 1.13 -3.46
C TRP A 67 11.49 0.56 -3.95
N LYS A 68 12.29 1.38 -4.66
CA LYS A 68 13.64 1.01 -5.09
C LYS A 68 14.57 0.76 -3.90
N ASN A 69 14.50 1.61 -2.87
CA ASN A 69 15.32 1.47 -1.66
C ASN A 69 14.96 0.20 -0.85
N TRP A 70 13.69 -0.20 -0.86
CA TRP A 70 13.22 -1.42 -0.20
C TRP A 70 13.42 -2.70 -1.02
N GLY A 71 13.82 -2.58 -2.30
CA GLY A 71 13.97 -3.74 -3.18
C GLY A 71 12.66 -4.48 -3.44
N LEU A 72 11.52 -3.78 -3.46
CA LEU A 72 10.23 -4.44 -3.67
C LEU A 72 10.15 -5.07 -5.07
N PRO A 73 9.65 -6.31 -5.21
CA PRO A 73 9.45 -6.95 -6.51
C PRO A 73 8.22 -6.36 -7.20
N LEU A 74 8.30 -5.09 -7.63
CA LEU A 74 7.16 -4.34 -8.18
C LEU A 74 6.46 -5.02 -9.37
N HIS A 75 7.19 -5.86 -10.11
CA HIS A 75 6.62 -6.67 -11.19
C HIS A 75 5.67 -7.77 -10.69
N GLU A 76 5.87 -8.26 -9.47
CA GLU A 76 5.03 -9.28 -8.82
C GLU A 76 3.88 -8.66 -8.02
N VAL A 77 4.10 -7.49 -7.40
CA VAL A 77 3.15 -6.89 -6.45
C VAL A 77 2.33 -5.73 -6.99
N GLY A 78 2.73 -5.08 -8.10
CA GLY A 78 2.14 -3.79 -8.48
C GLY A 78 2.42 -3.32 -9.89
N GLY A 79 2.64 -4.23 -10.83
CA GLY A 79 2.64 -3.86 -12.25
C GLY A 79 1.24 -3.38 -12.66
N PRO A 80 1.11 -2.40 -13.59
CA PRO A 80 -0.18 -1.90 -14.08
C PRO A 80 -1.08 -2.99 -14.71
N LYS A 81 -0.55 -4.19 -14.92
CA LYS A 81 -1.24 -5.32 -15.53
C LYS A 81 -2.12 -6.11 -14.55
N HIS A 82 -1.81 -6.14 -13.25
CA HIS A 82 -2.52 -7.00 -12.29
C HIS A 82 -2.74 -6.29 -10.95
N ARG A 83 -3.86 -5.60 -10.81
CA ARG A 83 -4.32 -5.08 -9.52
C ARG A 83 -5.10 -6.17 -8.78
N ARG A 84 -4.76 -6.38 -7.49
CA ARG A 84 -5.55 -7.26 -6.63
C ARG A 84 -6.86 -6.56 -6.28
N ILE A 85 -7.98 -7.21 -6.61
CA ILE A 85 -9.31 -6.76 -6.23
C ILE A 85 -9.73 -7.62 -5.04
N SER A 86 -9.90 -6.99 -3.88
CA SER A 86 -10.42 -7.65 -2.68
C SER A 86 -11.95 -7.68 -2.75
N VAL A 87 -12.52 -8.88 -2.66
CA VAL A 87 -13.98 -9.09 -2.61
C VAL A 87 -14.33 -9.60 -1.22
N ASN A 88 -15.28 -8.94 -0.56
CA ASN A 88 -15.80 -9.40 0.72
C ASN A 88 -16.82 -10.50 0.46
N LEU A 89 -16.64 -11.65 1.11
CA LEU A 89 -17.53 -12.79 1.00
C LEU A 89 -17.99 -13.22 2.40
N THR A 90 -19.26 -13.58 2.53
CA THR A 90 -19.80 -14.19 3.75
C THR A 90 -19.17 -15.56 3.99
N PHE A 91 -19.34 -16.09 5.21
CA PHE A 91 -18.84 -17.44 5.54
C PHE A 91 -19.38 -18.51 4.58
N HIS A 92 -20.67 -18.44 4.26
CA HIS A 92 -21.33 -19.41 3.39
C HIS A 92 -20.86 -19.31 1.93
N GLU A 93 -20.69 -18.10 1.41
CA GLU A 93 -20.12 -17.86 0.08
C GLU A 93 -18.71 -18.42 -0.05
N ARG A 94 -17.83 -18.17 0.94
CA ARG A 94 -16.47 -18.72 0.95
C ARG A 94 -16.46 -20.26 0.95
N ALA A 95 -17.34 -20.88 1.74
CA ALA A 95 -17.45 -22.33 1.76
C ALA A 95 -17.98 -22.90 0.44
N LYS A 96 -18.94 -22.22 -0.21
CA LYS A 96 -19.46 -22.59 -1.54
C LYS A 96 -18.37 -22.43 -2.61
N LEU A 97 -17.64 -21.31 -2.60
CA LEU A 97 -16.50 -21.05 -3.48
C LEU A 97 -15.44 -22.13 -3.38
N ALA A 98 -14.98 -22.45 -2.16
CA ALA A 98 -13.96 -23.47 -1.95
C ALA A 98 -14.37 -24.84 -2.51
N ARG A 99 -15.63 -25.24 -2.31
CA ARG A 99 -16.17 -26.49 -2.89
C ARG A 99 -16.19 -26.45 -4.42
N GLN A 100 -16.66 -25.36 -5.02
CA GLN A 100 -16.76 -25.24 -6.48
C GLN A 100 -15.40 -25.16 -7.17
N ALA A 101 -14.44 -24.48 -6.55
CA ALA A 101 -13.06 -24.40 -7.00
C ALA A 101 -12.37 -25.77 -6.91
N LYS A 102 -12.53 -26.47 -5.77
CA LYS A 102 -11.99 -27.83 -5.58
C LYS A 102 -12.50 -28.83 -6.61
N LYS A 103 -13.80 -28.79 -6.94
CA LYS A 103 -14.39 -29.65 -7.98
C LYS A 103 -13.73 -29.49 -9.35
N ARG A 104 -13.10 -28.35 -9.62
CA ARG A 104 -12.45 -28.02 -10.90
C ARG A 104 -10.93 -28.02 -10.81
N GLY A 105 -10.35 -28.41 -9.67
CA GLY A 105 -8.90 -28.38 -9.46
C GLY A 105 -8.31 -26.96 -9.45
N LEU A 106 -9.11 -25.95 -9.10
CA LEU A 106 -8.68 -24.55 -9.06
C LEU A 106 -8.58 -24.03 -7.62
N THR A 107 -7.80 -22.97 -7.43
CA THR A 107 -7.88 -22.14 -6.22
C THR A 107 -9.15 -21.29 -6.27
N GLY A 108 -9.64 -20.83 -5.11
CA GLY A 108 -10.79 -19.93 -5.05
C GLY A 108 -10.55 -18.62 -5.82
N GLU A 109 -9.32 -18.10 -5.76
CA GLU A 109 -8.92 -16.89 -6.50
C GLU A 109 -8.98 -17.10 -8.01
N GLU A 110 -8.44 -18.20 -8.53
CA GLU A 110 -8.46 -18.48 -9.97
C GLU A 110 -9.88 -18.81 -10.47
N TYR A 111 -10.69 -19.47 -9.64
CA TYR A 111 -12.09 -19.72 -9.94
C TYR A 111 -12.88 -18.40 -10.10
N LEU A 112 -12.75 -17.49 -9.14
CA LEU A 112 -13.38 -16.16 -9.21
C LEU A 112 -12.83 -15.34 -10.38
N ARG A 113 -11.51 -15.36 -10.60
CA ARG A 113 -10.89 -14.65 -11.74
C ARG A 113 -11.52 -15.08 -13.06
N ARG A 114 -11.67 -16.39 -13.31
CA ARG A 114 -12.25 -16.89 -14.57
C ARG A 114 -13.69 -16.45 -14.77
N ILE A 115 -14.52 -16.53 -13.72
CA ILE A 115 -15.91 -16.07 -13.77
C ILE A 115 -15.96 -14.57 -14.08
N ASN A 116 -15.23 -13.77 -13.32
CA ASN A 116 -15.25 -12.31 -13.46
C ASN A 116 -14.74 -11.87 -14.82
N VAL A 117 -13.71 -12.52 -15.37
CA VAL A 117 -13.20 -12.21 -16.72
C VAL A 117 -14.27 -12.45 -17.79
N CYS A 118 -15.00 -13.57 -17.72
CA CYS A 118 -16.11 -13.83 -18.66
C CYS A 118 -17.25 -12.83 -18.47
N ALA A 119 -17.67 -12.62 -17.21
CA ALA A 119 -18.77 -11.72 -16.89
C ALA A 119 -18.51 -10.27 -17.35
N ILE A 120 -17.29 -9.76 -17.15
CA ILE A 120 -16.90 -8.41 -17.57
C ILE A 120 -16.79 -8.31 -19.09
N ARG A 121 -16.20 -9.32 -19.74
CA ARG A 121 -15.97 -9.29 -21.19
C ARG A 121 -17.28 -9.28 -21.97
N ASP A 122 -18.26 -10.03 -21.49
CA ASP A 122 -19.53 -10.27 -22.18
C ASP A 122 -20.69 -9.44 -21.57
N ASP A 123 -20.38 -8.45 -20.72
CA ASP A 123 -21.31 -7.53 -20.05
C ASP A 123 -22.52 -8.21 -19.37
N MET A 124 -22.22 -9.23 -18.56
CA MET A 124 -23.25 -10.12 -17.99
C MET A 124 -23.79 -9.66 -16.63
N TYR A 125 -23.65 -8.39 -16.25
CA TYR A 125 -24.02 -7.92 -14.91
C TYR A 125 -25.48 -8.24 -14.58
N ASP A 126 -26.41 -7.77 -15.41
CA ASP A 126 -27.86 -7.96 -15.21
C ASP A 126 -28.22 -9.45 -15.23
N ALA A 127 -27.60 -10.23 -16.12
CA ALA A 127 -27.85 -11.66 -16.26
C ALA A 127 -27.38 -12.50 -15.05
N ILE A 128 -26.35 -12.04 -14.33
CA ILE A 128 -25.81 -12.73 -13.16
C ILE A 128 -26.50 -12.28 -11.88
N THR A 129 -26.78 -10.98 -11.78
CA THR A 129 -27.35 -10.38 -10.57
C THR A 129 -28.85 -10.53 -10.48
N ASP A 130 -29.56 -10.64 -11.61
CA ASP A 130 -31.02 -10.81 -11.68
C ASP A 130 -31.78 -9.77 -10.82
N GLY A 131 -31.24 -8.55 -10.72
CA GLY A 131 -31.79 -7.47 -9.90
C GLY A 131 -31.62 -7.64 -8.38
N GLU A 132 -30.83 -8.60 -7.89
CA GLU A 132 -30.62 -8.80 -6.43
C GLU A 132 -29.93 -7.60 -5.75
N PHE A 133 -29.19 -6.79 -6.52
CA PHE A 133 -28.36 -5.69 -6.01
C PHE A 133 -28.78 -4.29 -6.46
N ASP A 134 -29.88 -4.17 -7.23
CA ASP A 134 -30.40 -2.90 -7.77
C ASP A 134 -31.58 -2.33 -6.97
#